data_AF-A0A846STY1-F1
#
_entry.id   AF-A0A846STY1-F1
#
_cell.length_a   1.000
_cell.length_b   1.000
_cell.length_c   1.000
_cell.angle_alpha   90.00
_cell.angle_beta   90.00
_cell.angle_gamma   90.00
#
_symmetry.space_group_name_H-M   'P 1'
#
loop_
_entity.id
_entity.type
_entity.pdbx_description
1 polymer ?
#
loop_
_entity_poly.entity_id
_entity_poly.type
_entity_poly.pdbx_seq_one_letter_code
_entity_poly.pdbx_strand_id
1 'polypeptide(L)'
;MIIQNLLLKATELGLAACPIAGFRGKQFLRKTLSIPSRYDTPLLVLIGEPGKEEYYRPYRVSSKKIYSKKHVHGIRTISPHFRYPRLEPSRD
;
A
#
# COMPACT_ATOMS: atom_id res chain seq x y z
N MET A 1 -2.89 14.94 -4.64
CA MET A 1 -3.84 15.36 -3.59
C MET A 1 -5.01 14.40 -3.43
N ILE A 2 -5.68 13.95 -4.52
CA ILE A 2 -6.87 13.07 -4.43
C ILE A 2 -6.65 11.81 -3.58
N ILE A 3 -5.54 11.10 -3.78
CA ILE A 3 -5.24 9.87 -3.03
C ILE A 3 -5.10 10.14 -1.53
N GLN A 4 -4.44 11.23 -1.13
CA GLN A 4 -4.30 11.57 0.28
C GLN A 4 -5.66 11.81 0.93
N ASN A 5 -6.56 12.51 0.25
CA ASN A 5 -7.91 12.75 0.75
C ASN A 5 -8.71 11.45 0.86
N LEU A 6 -8.58 10.55 -0.11
CA LEU A 6 -9.22 9.22 -0.06
C LEU A 6 -8.73 8.41 1.16
N LEU A 7 -7.42 8.38 1.40
CA LEU A 7 -6.84 7.65 2.53
C LEU A 7 -7.26 8.26 3.87
N LEU A 8 -7.32 9.59 3.97
CA LEU A 8 -7.80 10.29 5.15
C LEU A 8 -9.28 9.98 5.41
N LYS A 9 -10.12 9.99 4.37
CA LYS A 9 -11.54 9.69 4.53
C LYS A 9 -11.79 8.23 4.91
N ALA A 10 -11.02 7.29 4.34
CA ALA A 10 -11.08 5.89 4.76
C ALA A 10 -10.73 5.74 6.24
N THR A 11 -9.66 6.43 6.70
CA THR A 11 -9.25 6.44 8.11
C THR A 11 -10.33 7.02 9.02
N GLU A 12 -10.97 8.12 8.61
CA GLU A 12 -12.07 8.75 9.35
C GLU A 12 -13.27 7.80 9.52
N LEU A 13 -13.51 6.92 8.55
CA LEU A 13 -14.57 5.91 8.58
C LEU A 13 -14.17 4.63 9.34
N GLY A 14 -12.98 4.58 9.94
CA GLY A 14 -12.47 3.38 10.62
C GLY A 14 -11.95 2.29 9.69
N LEU A 15 -11.85 2.56 8.39
CA LEU A 15 -11.37 1.61 7.39
C LEU A 15 -9.85 1.62 7.29
N ALA A 16 -9.27 0.45 7.03
CA ALA A 16 -7.89 0.33 6.60
C ALA A 16 -7.78 0.63 5.10
N ALA A 17 -6.73 1.35 4.71
CA ALA A 17 -6.41 1.61 3.31
C ALA A 17 -4.93 1.31 3.02
N CYS A 18 -4.67 0.60 1.92
CA CYS A 18 -3.34 0.22 1.48
C CYS A 18 -3.09 0.68 0.04
N PRO A 19 -2.38 1.80 -0.15
CA PRO A 19 -1.94 2.23 -1.48
C PRO A 19 -0.76 1.39 -1.96
N ILE A 20 -0.89 0.78 -3.15
CA ILE A 20 0.12 -0.06 -3.78
C ILE A 20 0.57 0.59 -5.09
N ALA A 21 1.80 1.08 -5.10
CA ALA A 21 2.48 1.55 -6.31
C ALA A 21 3.26 0.42 -6.97
N GLY A 22 3.51 0.51 -8.29
CA GLY A 22 4.36 -0.44 -9.00
C GLY A 22 3.83 -1.88 -9.06
N PHE A 23 2.52 -2.08 -8.90
CA PHE A 23 1.91 -3.41 -8.94
C PHE A 23 2.04 -4.07 -10.32
N ARG A 24 2.17 -5.40 -10.33
CA ARG A 24 2.17 -6.22 -11.55
C ARG A 24 0.74 -6.44 -12.05
N GLY A 25 0.57 -6.62 -13.35
CA GLY A 25 -0.75 -6.92 -13.94
C GLY A 25 -1.56 -5.69 -14.36
N LYS A 26 -0.91 -4.54 -14.59
CA LYS A 26 -1.59 -3.34 -15.14
C LYS A 26 -2.37 -3.63 -16.43
N GLN A 27 -1.80 -4.43 -17.34
CA GLN A 27 -2.47 -4.82 -18.58
C GLN A 27 -3.69 -5.71 -18.33
N PHE A 28 -3.59 -6.63 -17.37
CA PHE A 28 -4.71 -7.48 -16.97
C PHE A 28 -5.86 -6.63 -16.43
N LEU A 29 -5.61 -5.75 -15.45
CA LEU A 29 -6.65 -4.86 -14.91
C LEU A 29 -7.25 -3.95 -15.98
N ARG A 30 -6.42 -3.40 -16.87
CA ARG A 30 -6.88 -2.58 -17.99
C ARG A 30 -7.87 -3.32 -18.87
N LYS A 31 -7.58 -4.59 -19.20
CA LYS A 31 -8.46 -5.43 -20.02
C LYS A 31 -9.74 -5.80 -19.26
N THR A 32 -9.61 -6.26 -18.02
CA THR A 32 -10.73 -6.74 -17.21
C THR A 32 -11.72 -5.62 -16.88
N LEU A 33 -11.23 -4.42 -16.58
CA LEU A 33 -12.05 -3.26 -16.24
C LEU A 33 -12.35 -2.35 -17.44
N SER A 34 -11.99 -2.79 -18.65
CA SER A 34 -12.18 -2.03 -19.90
C SER A 34 -11.67 -0.58 -19.81
N ILE A 35 -10.51 -0.36 -19.17
CA ILE A 35 -9.93 0.98 -18.99
C ILE A 35 -9.40 1.47 -20.35
N PRO A 36 -9.88 2.62 -20.86
CA PRO A 36 -9.41 3.17 -22.13
C PRO A 36 -7.90 3.39 -22.20
N SER A 37 -7.32 3.27 -23.40
CA SER A 37 -5.88 3.43 -23.65
C SER A 37 -5.32 4.77 -23.16
N ARG A 38 -6.13 5.83 -23.26
CA ARG A 38 -5.80 7.21 -22.83
C ARG A 38 -5.60 7.39 -21.32
N TYR A 39 -6.01 6.43 -20.49
CA TYR A 39 -5.82 6.51 -19.04
C TYR A 39 -4.65 5.62 -18.60
N ASP A 40 -3.90 6.08 -17.60
CA ASP A 40 -2.94 5.27 -16.87
C ASP A 40 -3.53 4.79 -15.54
N THR A 41 -3.00 3.68 -15.03
CA THR A 41 -3.38 3.08 -13.74
C THR A 41 -2.15 3.10 -12.82
N PRO A 42 -1.81 4.26 -12.24
CA PRO A 42 -0.54 4.44 -11.51
C PRO A 42 -0.56 3.79 -10.12
N LEU A 43 -1.74 3.64 -9.52
CA LEU A 43 -1.91 3.23 -8.14
C LEU A 43 -3.11 2.29 -7.99
N LEU A 44 -2.94 1.22 -7.21
CA LEU A 44 -4.01 0.38 -6.71
C LEU A 44 -4.24 0.72 -5.24
N VAL A 45 -5.49 0.93 -4.82
CA VAL A 45 -5.81 1.20 -3.41
C VAL A 45 -6.75 0.11 -2.93
N LEU A 46 -6.29 -0.69 -1.96
CA LEU A 46 -7.14 -1.63 -1.24
C LEU A 46 -7.79 -0.91 -0.06
N ILE A 47 -9.09 -1.09 0.12
CA ILE A 47 -9.87 -0.50 1.23
C ILE A 47 -10.72 -1.61 1.83
N GLY A 48 -10.77 -1.68 3.16
CA GLY A 48 -11.62 -2.64 3.86
C GLY A 48 -11.52 -2.50 5.37
N GLU A 49 -12.20 -3.40 6.08
CA GLU A 49 -12.11 -3.48 7.54
C GLU A 49 -10.68 -3.80 7.97
N PRO A 50 -10.19 -3.18 9.06
CA PRO A 50 -8.89 -3.53 9.61
C PRO A 50 -8.87 -4.99 10.07
N GLY A 51 -7.78 -5.70 9.76
CA GLY A 51 -7.53 -7.02 10.31
C GLY A 51 -7.24 -6.97 11.81
N LYS A 52 -7.10 -8.14 12.44
CA LYS A 52 -6.75 -8.25 13.87
C LYS A 52 -5.47 -7.44 14.18
N GLU A 53 -5.48 -6.77 15.33
CA GLU A 53 -4.49 -5.78 15.77
C GLU A 53 -3.04 -6.31 15.85
N GLU A 54 -2.87 -7.62 15.91
CA GLU A 54 -1.60 -8.34 16.07
C GLU A 54 -0.54 -8.01 15.00
N TYR A 55 -0.94 -7.40 13.88
CA TYR A 55 -0.05 -7.05 12.76
C TYR A 55 0.38 -5.57 12.73
N TYR A 56 -0.09 -4.73 13.66
CA TYR A 56 0.23 -3.31 13.65
C TYR A 56 1.62 -3.05 14.24
N ARG A 57 2.63 -2.89 13.38
CA ARG A 57 3.91 -2.28 13.75
C ARG A 57 3.94 -0.83 13.30
N PRO A 58 3.78 0.15 14.21
CA PRO A 58 3.92 1.55 13.83
C PRO A 58 5.36 1.81 13.38
N TYR A 59 5.55 2.05 12.09
CA TYR A 59 6.82 2.56 11.57
C TYR A 59 6.94 4.04 11.97
N ARG A 60 7.47 4.30 13.17
CA ARG A 60 7.82 5.65 13.63
C ARG A 60 9.29 5.92 13.31
N VAL A 61 9.53 6.66 12.23
CA VAL A 61 10.81 7.34 12.05
C VAL A 61 10.59 8.83 12.20
N SER A 62 11.27 9.43 13.17
CA SER A 62 11.26 10.87 13.36
C SER A 62 11.75 11.55 12.08
N SER A 63 11.04 12.59 11.63
CA SER A 63 11.45 13.42 10.48
C SER A 63 12.89 13.93 10.65
N LYS A 64 13.29 14.30 11.88
CA LYS A 64 14.67 14.70 12.22
C LYS A 64 15.71 13.60 11.92
N LYS A 65 15.32 12.32 12.04
CA LYS A 65 16.19 11.16 11.79
C LYS A 65 16.37 10.88 10.29
N ILE A 66 15.38 11.20 9.47
CA ILE A 66 15.43 11.04 7.99
C ILE A 66 16.38 12.08 7.37
N TYR A 67 16.34 13.32 7.85
CA TYR A 67 17.15 14.43 7.29
C TYR A 67 18.56 14.54 7.89
N SER A 68 18.92 13.68 8.84
CA SER A 68 20.28 13.63 9.39
C SER A 68 21.24 13.01 8.36
N LYS A 69 22.17 13.82 7.83
CA LYS A 69 23.21 13.44 6.84
C LYS A 69 24.09 12.23 7.20
N LYS A 70 23.98 11.66 8.41
CA LYS A 70 24.81 10.53 8.90
C LYS A 70 24.29 9.11 8.57
N HIS A 71 23.14 8.95 7.92
CA HIS A 71 22.55 7.61 7.65
C HIS A 71 22.26 7.29 6.18
N VAL A 72 22.72 8.11 5.23
CA VAL A 72 22.49 7.87 3.79
C VAL A 72 23.32 6.68 3.25
N HIS A 73 24.32 6.20 3.98
CA HIS A 73 25.13 5.03 3.59
C HIS A 73 24.54 3.66 3.99
N GLY A 74 23.37 3.62 4.64
CA GLY A 74 22.81 2.41 5.25
C GLY A 74 21.48 1.93 4.69
N ILE A 75 20.94 2.57 3.65
CA ILE A 75 19.70 2.09 2.99
C ILE A 75 20.10 0.93 2.08
N ARG A 76 20.47 -0.21 2.68
CA ARG A 76 20.41 -1.50 2.00
C ARG A 76 18.96 -1.69 1.59
N THR A 77 18.76 -1.88 0.29
CA THR A 77 17.56 -2.38 -0.35
C THR A 77 16.75 -3.24 0.61
N ILE A 78 15.56 -2.75 0.97
CA ILE A 78 14.59 -3.52 1.74
C ILE A 78 14.31 -4.79 0.91
N SER A 79 14.80 -5.94 1.36
CA SER A 79 14.60 -7.21 0.69
C SER A 79 13.10 -7.44 0.41
N PRO A 80 12.71 -7.96 -0.76
CA PRO A 80 11.33 -8.09 -1.19
C PRO A 80 10.56 -9.23 -0.48
N HIS A 81 11.01 -9.67 0.69
CA HIS A 81 10.39 -10.78 1.44
C HIS A 81 9.16 -10.37 2.26
N PHE A 82 8.47 -9.30 1.87
CA PHE A 82 7.11 -9.02 2.34
C PHE A 82 6.16 -10.07 1.73
N ARG A 83 6.12 -11.27 2.32
CA ARG A 83 5.08 -12.26 2.04
C ARG A 83 3.81 -11.75 2.71
N TYR A 84 2.82 -11.38 1.90
CA TYR A 84 1.45 -11.34 2.36
C TYR A 84 1.10 -12.74 2.90
N PRO A 85 0.47 -12.86 4.09
CA PRO A 85 -0.13 -14.13 4.47
C PRO A 85 -1.11 -14.53 3.37
N ARG A 86 -0.94 -15.76 2.84
CA ARG A 86 -1.83 -16.33 1.84
C ARG A 86 -3.20 -16.46 2.50
N LEU A 87 -4.21 -15.76 1.97
CA LEU A 87 -5.60 -15.95 2.36
C LEU A 87 -6.00 -17.34 1.87
N GLU A 88 -5.94 -18.34 2.75
CA GLU A 88 -6.55 -19.64 2.50
C GLU A 88 -8.07 -19.44 2.45
N PRO A 89 -8.79 -19.99 1.45
CA PRO A 89 -10.24 -19.86 1.38
C PRO A 89 -10.86 -20.56 2.57
N SER A 90 -11.75 -19.85 3.27
CA SER A 90 -12.60 -20.41 4.32
C SER A 90 -13.33 -21.63 3.76
N ARG A 91 -13.06 -22.81 4.33
CA ARG A 91 -13.85 -24.01 4.07
C ARG A 91 -15.08 -23.94 4.96
N ASP A 92 -16.17 -23.46 4.38
CA ASP A 92 -17.53 -23.75 4.83
C ASP A 92 -18.18 -24.73 3.85
#